data_AF-A0A379AH49-F1
#
_entry.id   AF-A0A379AH49-F1
#
_cell.length_a   1.000
_cell.length_b   1.000
_cell.length_c   1.000
_cell.angle_alpha   90.00
_cell.angle_beta   90.00
_cell.angle_gamma   90.00
#
_symmetry.space_group_name_H-M   'P 1'
#
loop_
_entity.id
_entity.type
_entity.pdbx_description
1 polymer ?
#
loop_
_entity_poly.entity_id
_entity_poly.type
_entity_poly.pdbx_seq_one_letter_code
_entity_poly.pdbx_strand_id
1 'polypeptide(L)'
;MLQSVEKRPQRQVLTDDALQQQGFAPEQALLPDDLRNFDGYRLLQEYFAFPARFQFISLSQLAPFLRRCDNAMAFDIIILLDKADSALESVVDHSHLALHCTPVINLFPKTAERLKVSDSQHEYHLVVDNIRPLDYEVHSVQRLFATVEGKREEQVFRPFWSTFSGDQGDYGAYFSLRREQRTLSEQAQRYGTRTGLYRFRSLSVAGG
;
A
#
# COMPACT_ATOMS: atom_id res chain seq x y z
N MET A 1 31.18 8.83 -3.65
CA MET A 1 32.36 8.48 -4.48
C MET A 1 32.42 6.96 -4.63
N LEU A 2 32.77 6.47 -5.82
CA LEU A 2 32.99 5.05 -6.10
C LEU A 2 34.49 4.77 -6.27
N GLN A 3 34.95 3.61 -5.80
CA GLN A 3 36.34 3.19 -5.92
C GLN A 3 36.45 1.69 -6.22
N SER A 4 37.24 1.29 -7.21
CA SER A 4 37.47 -0.14 -7.52
C SER A 4 38.55 -0.73 -6.61
N VAL A 5 38.49 -2.04 -6.33
CA VAL A 5 39.44 -2.74 -5.42
C VAL A 5 40.72 -3.23 -6.13
N GLU A 6 40.90 -2.93 -7.42
CA GLU A 6 42.07 -3.36 -8.20
C GLU A 6 43.40 -2.70 -7.78
N LYS A 7 44.54 -3.28 -8.22
CA LYS A 7 45.90 -2.74 -7.96
C LYS A 7 46.08 -1.26 -8.34
N ARG A 8 45.32 -0.77 -9.33
CA ARG A 8 45.24 0.64 -9.71
C ARG A 8 43.79 1.08 -9.56
N PRO A 9 43.39 1.66 -8.42
CA PRO A 9 41.98 1.94 -8.16
C PRO A 9 41.46 3.03 -9.10
N GLN A 10 40.45 2.68 -9.89
CA GLN A 10 39.63 3.66 -10.58
C GLN A 10 38.69 4.34 -9.59
N ARG A 11 38.48 5.64 -9.78
CA ARG A 11 37.66 6.46 -8.89
C ARG A 11 36.66 7.27 -9.72
N GLN A 12 35.43 7.35 -9.23
CA GLN A 12 34.40 8.21 -9.81
C GLN A 12 33.66 8.96 -8.71
N VAL A 13 33.62 10.28 -8.82
CA VAL A 13 32.72 11.09 -8.01
C VAL A 13 31.36 11.07 -8.70
N LEU A 14 30.31 10.77 -7.93
CA LEU A 14 28.93 10.84 -8.40
C LEU A 14 28.39 12.25 -8.11
N THR A 15 27.37 12.68 -8.85
CA THR A 15 26.70 13.94 -8.58
C THR A 15 25.79 13.82 -7.34
N ASP A 16 25.36 14.96 -6.81
CA ASP A 16 24.60 15.02 -5.55
C ASP A 16 23.23 14.32 -5.63
N ASP A 17 22.63 14.24 -6.82
CA ASP A 17 21.38 13.53 -7.07
C ASP A 17 21.55 12.00 -7.14
N ALA A 18 22.77 11.48 -7.05
CA ALA A 18 23.01 10.05 -7.10
C ALA A 18 22.50 9.32 -5.86
N LEU A 19 22.52 9.97 -4.69
CA LEU A 19 22.03 9.43 -3.43
C LEU A 19 20.68 10.07 -3.09
N GLN A 20 19.61 9.27 -3.10
CA GLN A 20 18.26 9.80 -2.88
C GLN A 20 17.52 9.02 -1.79
N GLN A 21 16.89 9.74 -0.87
CA GLN A 21 15.96 9.15 0.07
C GLN A 21 14.70 8.64 -0.67
N GLN A 22 14.19 7.49 -0.25
CA GLN A 22 13.04 6.83 -0.86
C GLN A 22 11.82 6.85 0.08
N GLY A 23 10.63 6.63 -0.49
CA GLY A 23 9.36 6.51 0.25
C GLY A 23 8.44 7.74 0.15
N PHE A 24 8.91 8.82 -0.48
CA PHE A 24 8.14 10.07 -0.60
C PHE A 24 7.36 10.18 -1.92
N ALA A 25 7.90 9.63 -3.02
CA ALA A 25 7.27 9.76 -4.32
C ALA A 25 5.92 9.00 -4.39
N PRO A 26 4.91 9.48 -5.16
CA PRO A 26 3.61 8.83 -5.28
C PRO A 26 3.69 7.38 -5.78
N GLU A 27 4.58 7.09 -6.72
CA GLU A 27 4.76 5.77 -7.32
C GLU A 27 5.29 4.74 -6.31
N GLN A 28 5.82 5.21 -5.19
CA GLN A 28 6.36 4.37 -4.14
C GLN A 28 5.30 4.01 -3.10
N ALA A 29 4.11 4.63 -3.13
CA ALA A 29 3.03 4.47 -2.15
C ALA A 29 2.79 3.00 -1.74
N LEU A 30 2.67 2.75 -0.44
CA LEU A 30 2.25 1.42 0.03
C LEU A 30 0.74 1.27 -0.06
N LEU A 31 0.02 2.30 0.37
CA LEU A 31 -1.43 2.26 0.44
C LEU A 31 -2.03 2.67 -0.91
N PRO A 32 -3.09 1.99 -1.38
CA PRO A 32 -3.76 2.36 -2.62
C PRO A 32 -4.21 3.81 -2.54
N ASP A 33 -3.98 4.55 -3.62
CA ASP A 33 -4.41 5.92 -3.71
C ASP A 33 -5.94 5.99 -3.70
N ASP A 34 -6.47 6.84 -2.83
CA ASP A 34 -7.88 7.18 -2.85
C ASP A 34 -7.94 8.50 -3.59
N LEU A 35 -8.68 8.59 -4.70
CA LEU A 35 -8.85 9.79 -5.56
C LEU A 35 -9.23 11.07 -4.78
N ARG A 36 -9.47 10.93 -3.48
CA ARG A 36 -9.89 11.92 -2.49
C ARG A 36 -8.73 12.50 -1.66
N ASN A 37 -7.53 11.91 -1.69
CA ASN A 37 -6.47 12.27 -0.76
C ASN A 37 -5.29 12.97 -1.43
N PHE A 38 -4.93 14.13 -0.88
CA PHE A 38 -3.67 14.80 -1.17
C PHE A 38 -2.50 13.96 -0.63
N ASP A 39 -1.40 13.87 -1.40
CA ASP A 39 -0.22 13.05 -1.08
C ASP A 39 0.34 13.28 0.34
N GLY A 40 0.21 14.49 0.88
CA GLY A 40 0.64 14.81 2.24
C GLY A 40 -0.06 13.97 3.33
N TYR A 41 -1.34 13.64 3.15
CA TYR A 41 -2.05 12.77 4.10
C TYR A 41 -1.56 11.33 4.03
N ARG A 42 -1.23 10.84 2.84
CA ARG A 42 -0.62 9.52 2.65
C ARG A 42 0.69 9.43 3.42
N LEU A 43 1.58 10.41 3.27
CA LEU A 43 2.88 10.42 3.96
C LEU A 43 2.72 10.40 5.49
N LEU A 44 1.80 11.18 6.05
CA LEU A 44 1.51 11.16 7.49
C LEU A 44 1.00 9.78 7.93
N GLN A 45 0.06 9.21 7.17
CA GLN A 45 -0.50 7.90 7.47
C GLN A 45 0.57 6.80 7.42
N GLU A 46 1.40 6.79 6.37
CA GLU A 46 2.51 5.85 6.23
C GLU A 46 3.56 6.03 7.34
N TYR A 47 3.86 7.27 7.73
CA TYR A 47 4.81 7.57 8.81
C TYR A 47 4.34 7.03 10.16
N PHE A 48 3.08 7.26 10.53
CA PHE A 48 2.56 6.76 11.81
C PHE A 48 2.30 5.25 11.80
N ALA A 49 2.04 4.64 10.63
CA ALA A 49 1.81 3.20 10.52
C ALA A 49 3.13 2.40 10.47
N PHE A 50 4.13 2.89 9.72
CA PHE A 50 5.39 2.19 9.48
C PHE A 50 6.55 3.16 9.16
N PRO A 51 7.14 3.80 10.18
CA PRO A 51 8.19 4.81 9.99
C PRO A 51 9.45 4.28 9.27
N ALA A 52 9.78 2.99 9.45
CA ALA A 52 10.98 2.39 8.89
C ALA A 52 11.03 2.43 7.35
N ARG A 53 9.88 2.60 6.68
CA ARG A 53 9.81 2.84 5.23
C ARG A 53 10.58 4.07 4.75
N PHE A 54 10.74 5.09 5.59
CA PHE A 54 11.47 6.31 5.24
C PHE A 54 12.99 6.19 5.48
N GLN A 55 13.47 5.01 5.87
CA GLN A 55 14.89 4.71 6.08
C GLN A 55 15.56 4.07 4.84
N PHE A 56 14.88 4.09 3.70
CA PHE A 56 15.41 3.59 2.44
C PHE A 56 16.14 4.70 1.68
N ILE A 57 17.30 4.36 1.14
CA ILE A 57 18.08 5.20 0.22
C ILE A 57 18.32 4.44 -1.08
N SER A 58 18.34 5.15 -2.21
CA SER A 58 18.79 4.61 -3.48
C SER A 58 20.10 5.27 -3.90
N LEU A 59 20.96 4.49 -4.54
CA LEU A 59 22.18 4.97 -5.16
C LEU A 59 22.11 4.70 -6.66
N SER A 60 22.11 5.76 -7.46
CA SER A 60 22.04 5.71 -8.90
C SER A 60 23.41 5.96 -9.55
N GLN A 61 23.46 6.05 -10.88
CA GLN A 61 24.66 6.38 -11.65
C GLN A 61 25.85 5.41 -11.51
N LEU A 62 25.59 4.17 -11.07
CA LEU A 62 26.63 3.15 -10.93
C LEU A 62 27.07 2.57 -12.28
N ALA A 63 26.18 2.51 -13.26
CA ALA A 63 26.44 1.80 -14.52
C ALA A 63 27.68 2.31 -15.31
N PRO A 64 27.91 3.62 -15.48
CA PRO A 64 29.12 4.12 -16.15
C PRO A 64 30.43 3.73 -15.43
N PHE A 65 30.41 3.65 -14.10
CA PHE A 65 31.55 3.21 -13.30
C PHE A 65 31.83 1.72 -13.53
N LEU A 66 30.78 0.89 -13.39
CA LEU A 66 30.88 -0.55 -13.51
C LEU A 66 31.38 -1.00 -14.89
N ARG A 67 31.00 -0.28 -15.96
CA ARG A 67 31.48 -0.56 -17.33
C ARG A 67 32.98 -0.33 -17.53
N ARG A 68 33.63 0.46 -16.67
CA ARG A 68 35.07 0.77 -16.76
C ARG A 68 35.94 -0.13 -15.89
N CYS A 69 35.33 -0.85 -14.95
CA CYS A 69 36.02 -1.78 -14.07
C CYS A 69 36.17 -3.13 -14.78
N ASP A 70 37.36 -3.42 -15.30
CA ASP A 70 37.64 -4.65 -16.02
C ASP A 70 37.92 -5.80 -15.03
N ASN A 71 37.00 -6.77 -14.95
CA ASN A 71 37.11 -7.96 -14.08
C ASN A 71 37.09 -7.67 -12.55
N ALA A 72 36.64 -6.50 -12.12
CA ALA A 72 36.48 -6.21 -10.69
C ALA A 72 35.36 -7.06 -10.07
N MET A 73 35.68 -7.80 -9.01
CA MET A 73 34.70 -8.58 -8.22
C MET A 73 34.08 -7.79 -7.06
N ALA A 74 34.65 -6.61 -6.76
CA ALA A 74 34.21 -5.74 -5.68
C ALA A 74 34.58 -4.28 -5.98
N PHE A 75 33.82 -3.35 -5.41
CA PHE A 75 34.08 -1.92 -5.40
C PHE A 75 33.52 -1.32 -4.11
N ASP A 76 34.10 -0.20 -3.69
CA ASP A 76 33.69 0.54 -2.51
C ASP A 76 32.80 1.72 -2.89
N ILE A 77 31.77 1.93 -2.09
CA ILE A 77 30.94 3.13 -2.10
C ILE A 77 31.33 3.95 -0.87
N ILE A 78 31.86 5.14 -1.10
CA ILE A 78 32.30 6.05 -0.05
C ILE A 78 31.33 7.23 -0.02
N ILE A 79 30.54 7.33 1.05
CA ILE A 79 29.65 8.45 1.34
C ILE A 79 30.38 9.38 2.30
N LEU A 80 30.68 10.59 1.85
CA LEU A 80 31.36 11.60 2.66
C LEU A 80 30.30 12.43 3.38
N LEU A 81 30.39 12.49 4.71
CA LEU A 81 29.51 13.30 5.56
C LEU A 81 30.29 14.52 6.07
N ASP A 82 29.58 15.62 6.31
CA ASP A 82 30.13 16.89 6.81
C ASP A 82 30.31 16.91 8.34
N LYS A 83 29.81 15.88 9.03
CA LYS A 83 29.86 15.71 10.48
C LYS A 83 30.36 14.32 10.85
N ALA A 84 31.23 14.27 11.84
CA ALA A 84 31.67 13.04 12.49
C ALA A 84 30.91 12.86 13.81
N ASP A 85 30.53 11.61 14.12
CA ASP A 85 29.91 11.21 15.37
C ASP A 85 30.57 9.92 15.86
N SER A 86 31.44 10.05 16.86
CA SER A 86 32.24 8.93 17.38
C SER A 86 31.39 7.87 18.08
N ALA A 87 30.21 8.23 18.61
CA ALA A 87 29.30 7.26 19.19
C ALA A 87 28.71 6.38 18.08
N LEU A 88 28.29 7.00 16.97
CA LEU A 88 27.74 6.30 15.81
C LEU A 88 28.80 5.39 15.14
N GLU A 89 30.02 5.89 14.97
CA GLU A 89 31.15 5.13 14.41
C GLU A 89 31.40 3.82 15.17
N SER A 90 31.19 3.81 16.50
CA SER A 90 31.41 2.62 17.33
C SER A 90 30.33 1.55 17.24
N VAL A 91 29.13 1.89 16.75
CA VAL A 91 27.97 0.98 16.72
C VAL A 91 27.54 0.55 15.32
N VAL A 92 27.92 1.29 14.28
CA VAL A 92 27.52 0.98 12.90
C VAL A 92 28.40 -0.12 12.32
N ASP A 93 27.75 -1.16 11.81
CA ASP A 93 28.39 -2.26 11.10
C ASP A 93 27.54 -2.71 9.90
N HIS A 94 27.99 -3.77 9.21
CA HIS A 94 27.31 -4.35 8.07
C HIS A 94 25.86 -4.83 8.35
N SER A 95 25.49 -5.13 9.60
CA SER A 95 24.14 -5.59 9.94
C SER A 95 23.11 -4.46 9.90
N HIS A 96 23.56 -3.20 9.91
CA HIS A 96 22.73 -2.01 9.83
C HIS A 96 22.36 -1.62 8.39
N LEU A 97 22.95 -2.27 7.40
CA LEU A 97 22.67 -2.04 5.98
C LEU A 97 22.18 -3.32 5.33
N ALA A 98 20.89 -3.34 4.99
CA ALA A 98 20.28 -4.44 4.26
C ALA A 98 20.14 -4.07 2.78
N LEU A 99 20.62 -4.95 1.90
CA LEU A 99 20.30 -4.94 0.48
C LEU A 99 19.15 -5.91 0.19
N HIS A 100 18.46 -5.72 -0.94
CA HIS A 100 17.38 -6.61 -1.40
C HIS A 100 16.18 -6.71 -0.45
N CYS A 101 15.91 -5.68 0.34
CA CYS A 101 14.71 -5.57 1.16
C CYS A 101 13.68 -4.65 0.49
N THR A 102 12.39 -4.92 0.72
CA THR A 102 11.29 -4.06 0.26
C THR A 102 10.16 -4.06 1.29
N PRO A 103 9.52 -2.92 1.56
CA PRO A 103 8.36 -2.87 2.45
C PRO A 103 7.18 -3.64 1.84
N VAL A 104 6.46 -4.40 2.67
CA VAL A 104 5.29 -5.19 2.24
C VAL A 104 4.08 -4.83 3.09
N ILE A 105 2.92 -4.76 2.45
CA ILE A 105 1.62 -4.64 3.11
C ILE A 105 0.78 -5.88 2.86
N ASN A 106 -0.07 -6.24 3.82
CA ASN A 106 -0.98 -7.37 3.71
C ASN A 106 -2.32 -6.94 3.10
N LEU A 107 -2.30 -6.46 1.84
CA LEU A 107 -3.50 -6.18 1.05
C LEU A 107 -3.48 -7.01 -0.24
N PHE A 108 -4.60 -7.65 -0.54
CA PHE A 108 -4.76 -8.47 -1.74
C PHE A 108 -6.21 -8.44 -2.22
N PRO A 109 -6.46 -8.60 -3.54
CA PRO A 109 -7.81 -8.70 -4.06
C PRO A 109 -8.47 -10.00 -3.61
N LYS A 110 -9.73 -9.92 -3.17
CA LYS A 110 -10.55 -11.09 -2.86
C LYS A 110 -12.00 -10.80 -3.20
N THR A 111 -12.65 -11.77 -3.86
CA THR A 111 -14.08 -11.71 -4.14
C THR A 111 -14.84 -12.00 -2.85
N ALA A 112 -15.72 -11.09 -2.46
CA ALA A 112 -16.63 -11.29 -1.34
C ALA A 112 -17.76 -12.25 -1.73
N GLU A 113 -18.50 -12.73 -0.74
CA GLU A 113 -19.63 -13.61 -0.98
C GLU A 113 -20.75 -12.89 -1.76
N ARG A 114 -21.47 -13.63 -2.61
CA ARG A 114 -22.59 -13.09 -3.37
C ARG A 114 -23.74 -12.77 -2.42
N LEU A 115 -24.24 -11.55 -2.52
CA LEU A 115 -25.40 -11.09 -1.77
C LEU A 115 -26.62 -11.13 -2.68
N LYS A 116 -27.72 -11.72 -2.20
CA LYS A 116 -29.02 -11.61 -2.86
C LYS A 116 -29.64 -10.28 -2.46
N VAL A 117 -29.77 -9.38 -3.43
CA VAL A 117 -30.40 -8.07 -3.23
C VAL A 117 -31.92 -8.22 -3.36
N SER A 118 -32.66 -7.53 -2.49
CA SER A 118 -34.11 -7.43 -2.49
C SER A 118 -34.55 -5.99 -2.28
N ASP A 119 -35.72 -5.61 -2.76
CA ASP A 119 -36.24 -4.25 -2.61
C ASP A 119 -36.62 -3.90 -1.16
N SER A 120 -36.78 -4.91 -0.31
CA SER A 120 -37.15 -4.76 1.10
C SER A 120 -35.99 -4.37 2.02
N GLN A 121 -34.75 -4.45 1.54
CA GLN A 121 -33.55 -4.18 2.32
C GLN A 121 -32.60 -3.27 1.55
N HIS A 122 -32.20 -2.17 2.19
CA HIS A 122 -31.34 -1.15 1.56
C HIS A 122 -29.90 -1.20 2.05
N GLU A 123 -29.58 -1.99 3.08
CA GLU A 123 -28.23 -2.17 3.59
C GLU A 123 -27.88 -3.64 3.72
N TYR A 124 -26.72 -4.02 3.19
CA TYR A 124 -26.22 -5.39 3.20
C TYR A 124 -24.89 -5.47 3.92
N HIS A 125 -24.74 -6.48 4.76
CA HIS A 125 -23.48 -6.73 5.44
C HIS A 125 -22.50 -7.43 4.48
N LEU A 126 -21.36 -6.79 4.21
CA LEU A 126 -20.35 -7.33 3.31
C LEU A 126 -19.42 -8.29 4.07
N VAL A 127 -19.56 -9.58 3.78
CA VAL A 127 -18.70 -10.65 4.31
C VAL A 127 -17.83 -11.20 3.19
N VAL A 128 -16.54 -11.34 3.46
CA VAL A 128 -15.59 -11.92 2.50
C VAL A 128 -15.72 -13.44 2.43
N ASP A 129 -15.89 -14.08 3.59
CA ASP A 129 -16.01 -15.53 3.75
C ASP A 129 -16.91 -15.84 4.96
N ASN A 130 -18.09 -16.45 4.76
CA ASN A 130 -19.02 -16.79 5.84
C ASN A 130 -18.53 -17.94 6.74
N ILE A 131 -17.66 -18.81 6.26
CA ILE A 131 -17.11 -19.92 7.06
C ILE A 131 -16.05 -19.38 8.01
N ARG A 132 -15.26 -18.40 7.55
CA ARG A 132 -14.18 -17.77 8.34
C ARG A 132 -14.30 -16.24 8.33
N PRO A 133 -15.34 -15.68 8.97
CA PRO A 133 -15.65 -14.24 8.88
C PRO A 133 -14.67 -13.35 9.67
N LEU A 134 -13.68 -13.94 10.34
CA LEU A 134 -12.64 -13.26 11.12
C LEU A 134 -11.27 -13.29 10.43
N ASP A 135 -11.08 -14.07 9.36
CA ASP A 135 -9.79 -14.21 8.67
C ASP A 135 -9.50 -13.01 7.74
N TYR A 136 -10.53 -12.24 7.39
CA TYR A 136 -10.44 -11.15 6.42
C TYR A 136 -11.20 -9.90 6.88
N GLU A 137 -10.61 -8.74 6.60
CA GLU A 137 -11.28 -7.45 6.75
C GLU A 137 -11.34 -6.74 5.39
N VAL A 138 -12.50 -6.13 5.09
CA VAL A 138 -12.68 -5.40 3.82
C VAL A 138 -12.00 -4.03 3.89
N HIS A 139 -10.84 -3.93 3.25
CA HIS A 139 -10.16 -2.65 3.07
C HIS A 139 -10.98 -1.69 2.20
N SER A 140 -11.25 -2.03 0.94
CA SER A 140 -12.03 -1.24 -0.02
C SER A 140 -12.78 -2.17 -0.99
N VAL A 141 -13.84 -1.66 -1.62
CA VAL A 141 -14.55 -2.36 -2.71
C VAL A 141 -14.08 -1.76 -4.02
N GLN A 142 -13.46 -2.58 -4.88
CA GLN A 142 -12.92 -2.14 -6.16
C GLN A 142 -13.97 -2.16 -7.28
N ARG A 143 -14.83 -3.19 -7.30
CA ARG A 143 -15.89 -3.35 -8.28
C ARG A 143 -17.09 -4.01 -7.62
N LEU A 144 -18.28 -3.50 -7.93
CA LEU A 144 -19.55 -4.09 -7.54
C LEU A 144 -20.41 -4.25 -8.80
N PHE A 145 -21.05 -5.40 -8.94
CA PHE A 145 -21.91 -5.71 -10.08
C PHE A 145 -23.00 -6.69 -9.65
N ALA A 146 -24.14 -6.66 -10.32
CA ALA A 146 -25.21 -7.61 -10.15
C ALA A 146 -25.52 -8.32 -11.46
N THR A 147 -26.00 -9.55 -11.33
CA THR A 147 -26.62 -10.31 -12.42
C THR A 147 -28.12 -10.36 -12.13
N VAL A 148 -28.94 -9.85 -13.06
CA VAL A 148 -30.39 -9.89 -12.95
C VAL A 148 -30.90 -11.12 -13.68
N GLU A 149 -31.78 -11.88 -13.04
CA GLU A 149 -32.39 -13.07 -13.66
C GLU A 149 -33.09 -12.67 -14.97
N GLY A 150 -32.81 -13.40 -16.05
CA GLY A 150 -33.34 -13.09 -17.39
C GLY A 150 -32.59 -12.00 -18.18
N LYS A 151 -31.63 -11.29 -17.58
CA LYS A 151 -30.70 -10.40 -18.30
C LYS A 151 -29.32 -11.06 -18.40
N ARG A 152 -28.72 -11.00 -19.58
CA ARG A 152 -27.37 -11.56 -19.81
C ARG A 152 -26.25 -10.60 -19.39
N GLU A 153 -26.55 -9.30 -19.32
CA GLU A 153 -25.58 -8.26 -19.00
C GLU A 153 -25.44 -8.05 -17.49
N GLU A 154 -24.21 -7.83 -17.05
CA GLU A 154 -23.90 -7.42 -15.68
C GLU A 154 -24.25 -5.93 -15.49
N GLN A 155 -25.04 -5.62 -14.48
CA GLN A 155 -25.26 -4.24 -14.06
C GLN A 155 -24.15 -3.83 -13.10
N VAL A 156 -23.27 -2.92 -13.53
CA VAL A 156 -22.18 -2.40 -12.69
C VAL A 156 -22.71 -1.32 -11.76
N PHE A 157 -22.38 -1.43 -10.48
CA PHE A 157 -22.69 -0.43 -9.47
C PHE A 157 -21.51 0.52 -9.28
N ARG A 158 -21.79 1.82 -9.33
CA ARG A 158 -20.78 2.89 -9.15
C ARG A 158 -20.82 3.45 -7.73
N PRO A 159 -19.69 3.90 -7.16
CA PRO A 159 -19.73 4.60 -5.89
C PRO A 159 -20.62 5.84 -5.97
N PHE A 160 -21.48 6.06 -4.98
CA PHE A 160 -22.46 7.17 -4.97
C PHE A 160 -21.82 8.56 -5.14
N TRP A 161 -20.57 8.72 -4.71
CA TRP A 161 -19.82 9.98 -4.78
C TRP A 161 -19.03 10.15 -6.09
N SER A 162 -18.99 9.16 -6.99
CA SER A 162 -18.27 9.28 -8.28
C SER A 162 -19.05 10.04 -9.36
N THR A 163 -20.09 10.78 -8.98
CA THR A 163 -20.99 11.51 -9.88
C THR A 163 -20.38 12.86 -10.28
N PHE A 164 -19.22 12.84 -10.94
CA PHE A 164 -18.69 14.02 -11.62
C PHE A 164 -18.66 13.77 -13.13
N SER A 165 -19.52 14.53 -13.82
CA SER A 165 -19.43 14.90 -15.24
C SER A 165 -19.50 13.74 -16.25
N GLY A 166 -20.67 13.10 -16.42
CA GLY A 166 -20.85 12.20 -17.56
C GLY A 166 -22.12 11.36 -17.67
N ASP A 167 -23.07 11.40 -16.72
CA ASP A 167 -24.31 10.62 -16.85
C ASP A 167 -25.31 11.30 -17.79
N GLN A 168 -25.11 11.08 -19.09
CA GLN A 168 -26.03 11.49 -20.19
C GLN A 168 -27.10 10.42 -20.48
N GLY A 169 -27.37 9.50 -19.56
CA GLY A 169 -28.40 8.50 -19.77
C GLY A 169 -28.48 7.50 -18.61
N ASP A 170 -29.68 7.36 -18.08
CA ASP A 170 -30.10 6.48 -17.00
C ASP A 170 -29.52 6.77 -15.61
N TYR A 171 -30.42 6.90 -14.63
CA TYR A 171 -30.07 6.91 -13.22
C TYR A 171 -29.35 5.59 -12.92
N GLY A 172 -28.02 5.64 -12.81
CA GLY A 172 -27.19 4.44 -12.69
C GLY A 172 -27.48 3.62 -11.42
N ALA A 173 -26.94 2.41 -11.38
CA ALA A 173 -26.87 1.63 -10.15
C ALA A 173 -25.75 2.20 -9.27
N TYR A 174 -26.08 2.64 -8.05
CA TYR A 174 -25.10 3.23 -7.14
C TYR A 174 -24.98 2.44 -5.84
N PHE A 175 -23.80 2.57 -5.23
CA PHE A 175 -23.57 2.06 -3.89
C PHE A 175 -22.85 3.05 -2.99
N SER A 176 -23.13 2.99 -1.70
CA SER A 176 -22.34 3.64 -0.67
C SER A 176 -21.84 2.61 0.34
N LEU A 177 -20.70 2.90 0.97
CA LEU A 177 -20.11 2.05 1.99
C LEU A 177 -20.06 2.78 3.31
N ARG A 178 -20.61 2.18 4.35
CA ARG A 178 -20.49 2.65 5.73
C ARG A 178 -19.66 1.66 6.53
N ARG A 179 -18.75 2.17 7.36
CA ARG A 179 -17.97 1.34 8.29
C ARG A 179 -18.61 1.42 9.68
N GLU A 180 -18.93 0.28 10.26
CA GLU A 180 -19.50 0.17 11.61
C GLU A 180 -18.62 -0.71 12.51
N GLN A 181 -18.62 -0.42 13.81
CA GLN A 181 -17.89 -1.24 14.77
C GLN A 181 -18.66 -2.53 15.05
N ARG A 182 -17.99 -3.67 14.90
CA ARG A 182 -18.54 -5.00 15.21
C ARG A 182 -18.67 -5.13 16.73
N THR A 183 -19.91 -5.24 17.22
CA THR A 183 -20.19 -5.62 18.62
C THR A 183 -19.78 -7.08 18.80
N LEU A 184 -18.79 -7.33 19.66
CA LEU A 184 -18.36 -8.68 19.99
C LEU A 184 -19.45 -9.39 20.81
N SER A 185 -19.72 -10.66 20.51
CA SER A 185 -20.50 -11.52 21.40
C SER A 185 -19.75 -11.73 22.72
N GLU A 186 -20.46 -11.98 23.83
CA GLU A 186 -19.84 -12.16 25.16
C GLU A 186 -18.77 -13.27 25.18
N GLN A 187 -18.94 -14.31 24.38
CA GLN A 187 -17.98 -15.41 24.26
C GLN A 187 -16.71 -14.99 23.50
N ALA A 188 -16.83 -14.15 22.47
CA ALA A 188 -15.70 -13.58 21.76
C ALA A 188 -14.95 -12.52 22.59
N GLN A 189 -15.65 -11.78 23.46
CA GLN A 189 -15.02 -10.87 24.43
C GLN A 189 -14.18 -11.60 25.49
N ARG A 190 -14.60 -12.81 25.89
CA ARG A 190 -13.95 -13.60 26.94
C ARG A 190 -12.75 -14.43 26.45
N TYR A 191 -12.78 -14.90 25.21
CA TYR A 191 -11.77 -15.84 24.68
C TYR A 191 -11.05 -15.35 23.42
N GLY A 192 -11.37 -14.15 22.91
CA GLY A 192 -10.74 -13.57 21.72
C GLY A 192 -9.41 -12.87 22.03
N THR A 193 -8.46 -12.97 21.11
CA THR A 193 -7.24 -12.14 21.09
C THR A 193 -7.61 -10.65 21.04
N ARG A 194 -6.94 -9.82 21.85
CA ARG A 194 -7.18 -8.37 22.05
C ARG A 194 -6.87 -7.50 20.81
N THR A 195 -7.30 -7.87 19.61
CA THR A 195 -7.30 -6.98 18.45
C THR A 195 -8.65 -6.28 18.36
N GLY A 196 -8.88 -5.36 19.29
CA GLY A 196 -10.04 -4.48 19.24
C GLY A 196 -9.87 -3.45 18.13
N LEU A 197 -10.41 -3.74 16.95
CA LEU A 197 -10.96 -2.79 15.97
C LEU A 197 -11.49 -3.61 14.79
N TYR A 198 -12.72 -4.09 14.91
CA TYR A 198 -13.38 -4.87 13.87
C TYR A 198 -14.34 -3.94 13.11
N ARG A 199 -13.99 -3.48 11.90
CA ARG A 199 -14.90 -2.67 11.07
C ARG A 199 -15.70 -3.57 10.14
N PHE A 200 -17.02 -3.58 10.30
CA PHE A 200 -17.92 -4.07 9.28
C PHE A 200 -18.12 -3.01 8.21
N ARG A 201 -18.27 -3.42 6.95
CA ARG A 201 -18.75 -2.52 5.89
C ARG A 201 -20.19 -2.89 5.54
N SER A 202 -21.14 -1.99 5.78
CA SER A 202 -22.47 -2.08 5.17
C SER A 202 -22.44 -1.43 3.80
N LEU A 203 -23.12 -2.07 2.85
CA LEU A 203 -23.31 -1.62 1.50
C LEU A 203 -24.74 -1.14 1.36
N SER A 204 -24.94 0.16 1.10
CA SER A 204 -26.25 0.65 0.67
C SER A 204 -26.33 0.70 -0.84
N VAL A 205 -27.40 0.15 -1.39
CA VAL A 205 -27.60 0.02 -2.83
C VAL A 205 -28.84 0.80 -3.23
N ALA A 206 -28.71 1.65 -4.25
CA ALA A 206 -29.83 2.37 -4.86
C ALA A 206 -29.84 2.09 -6.37
N GLY A 207 -30.98 1.61 -6.87
CA GLY A 207 -31.23 1.35 -8.29
C GLY A 207 -32.72 1.59 -8.58
N GLY A 208 -33.02 2.13 -9.76
CA GLY A 208 -34.38 2.34 -10.27
C GLY A 208 -34.97 1.11 -10.94
#